data_AF-A0A371JDK8-F1
#
_entry.id   AF-A0A371JDK8-F1
#
_cell.length_a   1.000
_cell.length_b   1.000
_cell.length_c   1.000
_cell.angle_alpha   90.00
_cell.angle_beta   90.00
_cell.angle_gamma   90.00
#
_symmetry.space_group_name_H-M   'P 1'
#
loop_
_entity.id
_entity.type
_entity.pdbx_description
1 polymer ?
#
loop_
_entity_poly.entity_id
_entity_poly.type
_entity_poly.pdbx_seq_one_letter_code
_entity_poly.pdbx_strand_id
1 'polypeptide(L)'
;MLKKFYPSDYVNSSYIIDYEELFKQGYRGILFDVDNTLVQHGAKADDRVKELIKRLKKIGFQVCLISNNKEERVKTFNDEVQVKYIFNAR
;
A
#
# COMPACT_ATOMS: atom_id res chain seq x y z
N MET A 1 -15.63 0.84 -24.64
CA MET A 1 -16.24 0.64 -23.31
C MET A 1 -15.32 -0.02 -22.27
N LEU A 2 -14.32 -0.83 -22.65
CA LEU A 2 -13.48 -1.55 -21.67
C LEU A 2 -12.42 -0.70 -20.93
N LYS A 3 -12.08 0.50 -21.42
CA LYS A 3 -11.03 1.37 -20.84
C LYS A 3 -11.24 1.68 -19.35
N LYS A 4 -12.49 1.68 -18.85
CA LYS A 4 -12.79 1.91 -17.43
C LYS A 4 -12.30 0.81 -16.48
N PHE A 5 -11.98 -0.37 -17.01
CA PHE A 5 -11.46 -1.50 -16.23
C PHE A 5 -9.92 -1.57 -16.23
N TYR A 6 -9.26 -0.63 -16.89
CA TYR A 6 -7.80 -0.55 -16.91
C TYR A 6 -7.32 0.50 -15.92
N PRO A 7 -6.15 0.29 -15.33
CA PRO A 7 -5.54 1.32 -14.50
C PRO A 7 -5.23 2.56 -15.33
N SER A 8 -5.32 3.74 -14.71
CA SER A 8 -4.89 5.00 -15.32
C SER A 8 -3.38 5.03 -15.55
N ASP A 9 -2.61 4.39 -14.66
CA ASP A 9 -1.15 4.31 -14.70
C ASP A 9 -0.67 2.91 -14.33
N TYR A 10 0.42 2.45 -14.96
CA TYR A 10 1.03 1.15 -14.71
C TYR A 10 2.52 1.29 -14.47
N VAL A 11 2.99 0.72 -13.36
CA VAL A 11 4.41 0.70 -12.98
C VAL A 11 4.81 -0.69 -12.53
N ASN A 12 6.09 -1.02 -12.67
CA ASN A 12 6.61 -2.35 -12.32
C ASN A 12 6.72 -2.59 -10.81
N SER A 13 6.62 -1.54 -9.98
CA SER A 13 6.77 -1.67 -8.55
C SER A 13 6.15 -0.50 -7.80
N SER A 14 5.56 -0.77 -6.64
CA SER A 14 5.09 0.27 -5.70
C SER A 14 6.23 1.21 -5.29
N TYR A 15 7.46 0.71 -5.23
CA TYR A 15 8.61 1.48 -4.75
C TYR A 15 9.18 2.49 -5.75
N ILE A 16 8.76 2.47 -7.02
CA ILE A 16 9.23 3.42 -8.06
C ILE A 16 8.21 4.51 -8.38
N ILE A 17 7.10 4.55 -7.65
CA ILE A 17 6.08 5.59 -7.80
C ILE A 17 6.62 6.94 -7.31
N ASP A 18 6.39 8.00 -8.09
CA ASP A 18 6.64 9.38 -7.66
C ASP A 18 5.48 9.87 -6.78
N TYR A 19 5.56 9.51 -5.50
CA TYR A 19 4.53 9.84 -4.51
C TYR A 19 4.44 11.34 -4.24
N GLU A 20 5.54 12.07 -4.33
CA GLU A 20 5.59 13.52 -4.15
C GLU A 20 4.79 14.22 -5.24
N GLU A 21 4.93 13.78 -6.49
CA GLU A 21 4.13 14.30 -7.60
C GLU A 21 2.64 13.97 -7.43
N LEU A 22 2.29 12.73 -7.06
CA LEU A 22 0.90 12.39 -6.73
C LEU A 22 0.34 13.27 -5.60
N PHE A 23 1.14 13.56 -4.58
CA PHE A 23 0.70 14.44 -3.51
C PHE A 23 0.46 15.86 -4.01
N LYS A 24 1.32 16.40 -4.88
CA LYS A 24 1.13 17.72 -5.52
C LYS A 24 -0.14 17.77 -6.36
N GLN A 25 -0.50 16.68 -7.04
CA GLN A 25 -1.73 16.55 -7.82
C GLN A 25 -3.01 16.50 -6.97
N GLY A 26 -2.89 16.43 -5.64
CA GLY A 26 -4.03 16.51 -4.72
C GLY A 26 -4.42 15.18 -4.07
N TYR A 27 -3.74 14.08 -4.37
CA TYR A 27 -3.99 12.80 -3.72
C TYR A 27 -3.54 12.83 -2.24
N ARG A 28 -4.34 12.26 -1.34
CA ARG A 28 -4.09 12.28 0.12
C ARG A 28 -4.20 10.92 0.79
N GLY A 29 -4.91 9.98 0.17
CA GLY A 29 -5.06 8.62 0.66
C GLY A 29 -4.35 7.62 -0.26
N ILE A 30 -3.71 6.62 0.32
CA ILE A 30 -3.16 5.47 -0.40
C ILE A 30 -3.72 4.20 0.21
N LEU A 31 -4.31 3.36 -0.64
CA LEU A 31 -4.73 2.01 -0.30
C LEU A 31 -3.71 1.04 -0.88
N PHE A 32 -3.08 0.23 -0.03
CA PHE A 32 -2.17 -0.82 -0.48
C PHE A 32 -2.77 -2.18 -0.23
N ASP A 33 -2.66 -3.04 -1.25
CA ASP A 33 -2.64 -4.47 -1.03
C ASP A 33 -1.28 -4.89 -0.41
N VAL A 34 -1.26 -6.06 0.24
CA VAL A 34 -0.09 -6.56 0.97
C VAL A 34 0.70 -7.55 0.11
N ASP A 35 0.10 -8.68 -0.22
CA ASP A 35 0.79 -9.80 -0.86
C ASP A 35 1.00 -9.52 -2.35
N ASN A 36 2.21 -9.77 -2.83
CA ASN A 36 2.67 -9.47 -4.20
C ASN A 36 2.58 -7.99 -4.61
N THR A 37 2.35 -7.08 -3.66
CA THR A 37 2.34 -5.63 -3.86
C THR A 37 3.42 -4.93 -3.03
N LEU A 38 3.43 -5.17 -1.71
CA LEU A 38 4.45 -4.64 -0.80
C LEU A 38 5.52 -5.70 -0.50
N VAL A 39 5.10 -6.94 -0.30
CA VAL A 39 5.98 -8.09 -0.02
C VAL A 39 5.52 -9.32 -0.78
N GLN A 40 6.37 -10.34 -0.85
CA GLN A 40 5.93 -11.65 -1.35
C GLN A 40 4.83 -12.24 -0.45
N HIS A 41 3.99 -13.09 -1.04
CA HIS A 41 2.92 -13.76 -0.30
C HIS A 41 3.46 -14.47 0.96
N GLY A 42 2.86 -14.15 2.12
CA GLY A 42 3.20 -14.74 3.41
C GLY A 42 4.45 -14.16 4.09
N ALA A 43 5.19 -13.25 3.45
CA ALA A 43 6.35 -12.61 4.05
C ALA A 43 5.97 -11.56 5.10
N LYS A 44 6.82 -11.38 6.11
CA LYS A 44 6.71 -10.29 7.09
C LYS A 44 7.11 -8.95 6.45
N ALA A 45 6.74 -7.85 7.09
CA ALA A 45 7.20 -6.53 6.66
C ALA A 45 8.72 -6.45 6.79
N ASP A 46 9.39 -6.17 5.68
CA ASP A 46 10.83 -5.91 5.64
C ASP A 46 11.12 -4.41 5.81
N ASP A 47 12.41 -4.07 5.88
CA ASP A 47 12.84 -2.67 6.06
C ASP A 47 12.41 -1.77 4.90
N ARG A 48 12.30 -2.34 3.70
CA ARG A 48 11.91 -1.60 2.49
C ARG A 48 10.46 -1.12 2.60
N VAL A 49 9.54 -1.96 3.08
CA VAL A 49 8.16 -1.54 3.35
C VAL A 49 8.12 -0.48 4.44
N LYS A 50 8.87 -0.67 5.54
CA LYS A 50 8.89 0.27 6.66
C LYS A 50 9.36 1.65 6.21
N GLU A 51 10.41 1.71 5.40
CA GLU A 51 10.92 2.94 4.80
C GLU A 51 9.91 3.60 3.87
N LEU A 52 9.25 2.82 3.02
CA LEU A 52 8.20 3.32 2.14
C LEU A 52 7.07 3.97 2.96
N ILE A 53 6.50 3.25 3.92
CA ILE A 53 5.39 3.75 4.74
C ILE A 53 5.81 4.98 5.54
N LYS A 54 7.03 5.00 6.08
CA LYS A 54 7.59 6.17 6.78
C LYS A 54 7.72 7.38 5.84
N ARG A 55 8.22 7.19 4.62
CA ARG A 55 8.30 8.25 3.60
C ARG A 55 6.91 8.79 3.27
N LEU A 56 5.93 7.92 3.03
CA LEU A 56 4.56 8.32 2.71
C LEU A 56 3.90 9.13 3.83
N LYS A 57 4.07 8.69 5.09
CA LYS A 57 3.62 9.46 6.27
C LYS A 57 4.29 10.83 6.33
N LYS A 58 5.60 10.92 6.04
CA LYS A 58 6.34 12.18 6.03
C LYS A 58 5.87 13.15 4.95
N ILE A 59 5.49 12.64 3.77
CA ILE A 59 4.89 13.45 2.70
C ILE A 59 3.52 14.01 3.12
N GLY A 60 2.80 13.27 3.98
CA GLY A 60 1.48 13.66 4.50
C GLY A 60 0.34 12.77 4.01
N PHE A 61 0.64 11.62 3.42
CA PHE A 61 -0.38 10.65 3.03
C PHE A 61 -0.98 9.93 4.24
N GLN A 62 -2.28 9.63 4.14
CA GLN A 62 -2.94 8.63 4.96
C GLN A 62 -2.86 7.28 4.24
N VAL A 63 -2.21 6.31 4.87
CA VAL A 63 -2.06 4.96 4.31
C VAL A 63 -3.01 4.00 5.00
N CYS A 64 -3.64 3.13 4.21
CA CYS A 64 -4.46 2.01 4.69
C CYS A 64 -4.07 0.73 3.96
N LEU A 65 -3.88 -0.37 4.69
CA LEU A 65 -3.75 -1.69 4.11
C LEU A 65 -5.14 -2.26 3.83
N ILE A 66 -5.36 -2.81 2.65
CA ILE A 66 -6.58 -3.52 2.29
C ILE A 66 -6.19 -4.91 1.80
N SER A 67 -6.68 -5.95 2.46
CA SER A 67 -6.37 -7.31 2.06
C SER A 67 -7.59 -8.22 2.21
N ASN A 68 -7.72 -9.16 1.29
CA ASN A 68 -8.68 -10.26 1.36
C ASN A 68 -8.23 -11.39 2.32
N ASN A 69 -7.03 -11.28 2.90
CA ASN A 69 -6.52 -12.22 3.88
C ASN A 69 -7.25 -12.19 5.22
N LYS A 70 -6.99 -13.22 6.03
CA LYS A 70 -7.41 -13.30 7.43
C LYS A 70 -6.75 -12.20 8.26
N GLU A 71 -7.43 -11.74 9.29
CA GLU A 71 -6.97 -10.64 10.15
C GLU A 71 -5.57 -10.89 10.70
N GLU A 72 -5.27 -12.10 11.19
CA GLU A 72 -3.97 -12.46 11.76
C GLU A 72 -2.81 -12.07 10.83
N ARG A 73 -2.92 -12.40 9.54
CA ARG A 73 -1.91 -12.08 8.53
C ARG A 73 -1.71 -10.58 8.35
N VAL A 74 -2.81 -9.82 8.29
CA VAL A 74 -2.79 -8.37 8.06
C VAL A 74 -2.29 -7.65 9.32
N LYS A 75 -2.73 -8.10 10.49
CA LYS A 75 -2.36 -7.54 11.79
C LYS A 75 -0.87 -7.74 12.08
N THR A 76 -0.35 -8.96 11.94
CA THR A 76 1.08 -9.25 12.12
C THR A 76 1.97 -8.44 11.16
N PHE A 77 1.51 -8.21 9.93
CA PHE A 77 2.21 -7.30 9.02
C PHE A 77 2.12 -5.84 9.49
N ASN A 78 0.94 -5.42 9.95
CA ASN A 78 0.68 -4.05 10.39
C ASN A 78 1.37 -3.67 11.71
N ASP A 79 1.69 -4.64 12.58
CA ASP A 79 2.40 -4.40 13.84
C ASP A 79 3.75 -3.67 13.59
N GLU A 80 4.36 -3.91 12.44
CA GLU A 80 5.64 -3.34 12.02
C GLU A 80 5.54 -1.96 11.34
N VAL A 81 4.40 -1.64 10.71
CA VAL A 81 4.23 -0.42 9.89
C VAL A 81 3.22 0.60 10.46
N GLN A 82 2.35 0.13 11.35
CA GLN A 82 1.40 0.90 12.15
C GLN A 82 0.55 1.87 11.32
N VAL A 83 -0.27 1.33 10.42
CA VAL A 83 -1.24 2.09 9.63
C VAL A 83 -2.65 1.55 9.86
N LYS A 84 -3.66 2.19 9.25
CA LYS A 84 -5.02 1.63 9.24
C LYS A 84 -5.01 0.35 8.40
N TYR A 85 -5.86 -0.61 8.73
CA TYR A 85 -6.04 -1.79 7.88
C TYR A 85 -7.48 -2.27 7.84
N ILE A 86 -7.82 -2.92 6.73
CA ILE A 86 -9.06 -3.68 6.52
C ILE A 86 -8.64 -5.08 6.08
N PHE A 87 -9.19 -6.09 6.75
CA PHE A 87 -8.99 -7.51 6.42
C PHE A 87 -10.30 -8.11 5.89
N ASN A 88 -10.21 -9.26 5.22
CA ASN A 88 -11.34 -9.92 4.58
C ASN A 88 -12.19 -8.96 3.71
N ALA A 89 -11.53 -8.01 3.05
CA ALA A 89 -12.18 -7.13 2.08
C ALA A 89 -12.59 -7.98 0.87
N ARG A 90 -13.87 -8.32 0.79
CA ARG A 90 -14.52 -9.08 -0.29
C ARG A 90 -15.61 -8.25 -0.93
#